data_AF-A0A843BFB4-F1
#
_entry.id   AF-A0A843BFB4-F1
#
_cell.length_a   1.000
_cell.length_b   1.000
_cell.length_c   1.000
_cell.angle_alpha   90.00
_cell.angle_beta   90.00
_cell.angle_gamma   90.00
#
_symmetry.space_group_name_H-M   'P 1'
#
loop_
_entity.id
_entity.type
_entity.pdbx_description
1 polymer ?
#
loop_
_entity_poly.entity_id
_entity_poly.type
_entity_poly.pdbx_seq_one_letter_code
_entity_poly.pdbx_strand_id
1 'polypeptide(L)'
;MPQTLRAPASSELIIKKSRFIGCVQPMTDRASAQAVVDALWRQHPGAAHVCWALLAGGQSAAVDDGEPSGTAGRPMLDVLRHQDLEGVLATVVRYFGGIKLGAGGLVRAYTDAVAQALLQAEKVTIQRMQILQCTAPYPLEGLIRRMVDAADGAELLQVDHGSVVTFKLQMPQSTADAFVSALNESGQGRIGWIKPDALED
;
A
#
# COMPACT_ATOMS: atom_id res chain seq x y z
N MET A 1 2.49 -6.57 -8.61
CA MET A 1 1.37 -6.55 -7.64
C MET A 1 1.90 -5.76 -6.49
N PRO A 2 1.24 -4.65 -6.10
CA PRO A 2 1.78 -3.77 -5.09
C PRO A 2 2.06 -4.56 -3.81
N GLN A 3 3.17 -4.24 -3.14
CA GLN A 3 3.57 -4.89 -1.90
C GLN A 3 3.53 -3.89 -0.74
N THR A 4 3.39 -4.38 0.48
CA THR A 4 3.64 -3.60 1.69
C THR A 4 4.66 -4.33 2.55
N LEU A 5 5.01 -3.77 3.71
CA LEU A 5 5.88 -4.44 4.68
C LEU A 5 5.02 -5.19 5.71
N ARG A 6 5.53 -6.30 6.24
CA ARG A 6 4.88 -6.99 7.36
C ARG A 6 5.10 -6.27 8.69
N ALA A 7 6.26 -5.65 8.84
CA ALA A 7 6.68 -4.94 10.05
C ALA A 7 7.66 -3.81 9.68
N PRO A 8 7.91 -2.85 10.58
CA PRO A 8 8.95 -1.84 10.38
C PRO A 8 10.32 -2.49 10.13
N ALA A 9 11.07 -1.91 9.20
CA ALA A 9 12.46 -2.26 8.94
C ALA A 9 13.32 -0.99 9.03
N SER A 10 14.53 -1.12 9.56
CA SER A 10 15.41 0.02 9.82
C SER A 10 16.82 -0.20 9.30
N SER A 11 17.52 0.90 9.06
CA SER A 11 18.95 0.90 8.73
C SER A 11 19.63 2.07 9.44
N GLU A 12 20.95 1.98 9.56
CA GLU A 12 21.77 3.07 10.03
C GLU A 12 23.00 3.23 9.15
N LEU A 13 23.26 4.45 8.71
CA LEU A 13 24.41 4.80 7.87
C LEU A 13 25.20 5.95 8.49
N ILE A 14 26.53 5.83 8.45
CA ILE A 14 27.45 6.92 8.82
C ILE A 14 28.17 7.38 7.55
N ILE A 15 27.92 8.62 7.11
CA ILE A 15 28.51 9.20 5.90
C ILE A 15 29.11 10.55 6.25
N LYS A 16 30.43 10.70 6.06
CA LYS A 16 31.17 11.93 6.42
C LYS A 16 30.81 12.43 7.83
N LYS A 17 30.83 11.52 8.81
CA LYS A 17 30.45 11.72 10.22
C LYS A 17 28.98 12.08 10.47
N SER A 18 28.17 12.29 9.43
CA SER A 18 26.72 12.45 9.59
C SER A 18 26.09 11.07 9.77
N ARG A 19 25.14 10.96 10.70
CA ARG A 19 24.41 9.72 10.99
C ARG A 19 23.01 9.81 10.40
N PHE A 20 22.61 8.78 9.65
CA PHE A 20 21.30 8.66 9.03
C PHE A 20 20.65 7.39 9.57
N ILE A 21 19.50 7.54 10.23
CA ILE A 21 18.72 6.42 10.76
C ILE A 21 17.47 6.32 9.90
N GLY A 22 17.47 5.36 8.98
CA GLY A 22 16.35 5.11 8.07
C GLY A 22 15.38 4.11 8.67
N CYS A 23 14.08 4.34 8.47
CA CYS A 23 13.04 3.37 8.78
C CYS A 23 11.98 3.38 7.68
N VAL A 24 11.53 2.20 7.28
CA VAL A 24 10.33 2.04 6.45
C VAL A 24 9.35 1.18 7.22
N GLN A 25 8.10 1.61 7.31
CA GLN A 25 7.07 0.89 8.05
C GLN A 25 5.71 0.94 7.36
N PRO A 26 4.83 -0.05 7.65
CA PRO A 26 3.44 -0.01 7.18
C PRO A 26 2.74 1.26 7.65
N MET A 27 1.91 1.83 6.78
CA MET A 27 1.20 3.06 7.04
C MET A 27 -0.13 3.10 6.29
N THR A 28 -1.17 3.57 6.95
CA THR A 28 -2.53 3.65 6.39
C THR A 28 -2.77 4.96 5.66
N ASP A 29 -2.28 6.07 6.23
CA ASP A 29 -2.65 7.41 5.80
C ASP A 29 -1.63 8.46 6.22
N ARG A 30 -1.85 9.70 5.77
CA ARG A 30 -0.96 10.83 6.03
C ARG A 30 -1.03 11.33 7.48
N ALA A 31 -2.17 11.26 8.14
CA ALA A 31 -2.32 11.76 9.51
C ALA A 31 -1.53 10.89 10.49
N SER A 32 -1.64 9.58 10.35
CA SER A 32 -0.86 8.58 11.07
C SER A 32 0.65 8.74 10.79
N ALA A 33 1.02 9.06 9.55
CA ALA A 33 2.42 9.33 9.20
C ALA A 33 2.99 10.56 9.92
N GLN A 34 2.22 11.64 9.98
CA GLN A 34 2.64 12.87 10.68
C GLN A 34 2.84 12.61 12.18
N ALA A 35 1.95 11.85 12.82
CA ALA A 35 2.10 11.50 14.23
C ALA A 35 3.40 10.72 14.52
N VAL A 36 3.84 9.87 13.58
CA VAL A 36 5.12 9.16 13.68
C VAL A 36 6.30 10.13 13.56
N VAL A 37 6.25 11.06 12.61
CA VAL A 37 7.30 12.09 12.45
C VAL A 37 7.42 12.96 13.72
N ASP A 38 6.29 13.35 14.32
CA ASP A 38 6.27 14.13 15.55
C ASP A 38 6.80 13.33 16.76
N ALA A 39 6.60 12.00 16.77
CA ALA A 39 7.21 11.12 17.75
C ALA A 39 8.73 11.00 17.55
N LEU A 40 9.21 10.90 16.31
CA LEU A 40 10.64 10.85 16.00
C LEU A 40 11.37 12.12 16.44
N TRP A 41 10.78 13.29 16.23
CA TRP A 41 11.34 14.55 16.74
C TRP A 41 11.52 14.55 18.26
N ARG A 42 10.56 13.99 19.01
CA ARG A 42 10.66 13.84 20.47
C ARG A 42 11.70 12.80 20.90
N GLN A 43 11.82 11.70 20.15
CA GLN A 43 12.79 10.63 20.42
C GLN A 43 14.23 11.05 20.08
N HIS A 44 14.40 11.97 19.13
CA HIS A 44 15.70 12.40 18.60
C HIS A 44 15.92 13.92 18.77
N PRO A 45 16.03 14.44 20.01
CA PRO A 45 16.10 15.88 20.27
C PRO A 45 17.35 16.59 19.71
N GLY A 46 18.37 15.84 19.26
CA GLY A 46 19.56 16.38 18.61
C GLY A 46 19.61 16.18 17.10
N ALA A 47 18.54 15.66 16.49
CA ALA A 47 18.47 15.51 15.05
C ALA A 47 18.46 16.89 14.38
N ALA A 48 19.11 16.98 13.22
CA ALA A 48 19.05 18.15 12.36
C ALA A 48 17.78 18.14 11.51
N HIS A 49 17.40 16.96 11.01
CA HIS A 49 16.27 16.76 10.12
C HIS A 49 15.60 15.40 10.39
N VAL A 50 14.28 15.34 10.20
CA VAL A 50 13.44 14.15 10.12
C VAL A 50 12.69 14.22 8.79
N CYS A 51 13.39 13.87 7.71
CA CYS A 51 12.80 13.84 6.38
C CYS A 51 11.93 12.60 6.22
N TRP A 52 10.88 12.67 5.40
CA TRP A 52 10.01 11.52 5.17
C TRP A 52 9.38 11.47 3.78
N ALA A 53 8.95 10.28 3.38
CA ALA A 53 8.22 10.00 2.16
C ALA A 53 7.08 9.01 2.44
N LEU A 54 5.95 9.20 1.78
CA LEU A 54 4.73 8.40 2.00
C LEU A 54 4.16 7.90 0.68
N LEU A 55 3.71 6.64 0.68
CA LEU A 55 2.81 6.06 -0.30
C LEU A 55 1.72 5.30 0.46
N ALA A 56 0.65 5.97 0.86
CA ALA A 56 -0.41 5.38 1.67
C ALA A 56 -1.74 6.13 1.50
N GLY A 57 -2.86 5.44 1.68
CA GLY A 57 -4.20 6.05 1.63
C GLY A 57 -4.55 6.69 0.29
N GLY A 58 -4.00 6.17 -0.82
CA GLY A 58 -4.16 6.80 -2.14
C GLY A 58 -3.39 8.11 -2.31
N GLN A 59 -2.55 8.49 -1.34
CA GLN A 59 -1.77 9.72 -1.36
C GLN A 59 -0.27 9.44 -1.45
N SER A 60 0.48 10.43 -1.93
CA SER A 60 1.94 10.42 -1.87
C SER A 60 2.49 11.71 -1.27
N ALA A 61 3.61 11.60 -0.56
CA ALA A 61 4.31 12.75 0.03
C ALA A 61 5.82 12.59 -0.06
N ALA A 62 6.53 13.71 -0.16
CA ALA A 62 7.98 13.81 -0.07
C ALA A 62 8.29 15.11 0.69
N VAL A 63 8.89 15.01 1.88
CA VAL A 63 9.16 16.13 2.77
C VAL A 63 10.63 16.14 3.14
N ASP A 64 11.31 17.22 2.75
CA ASP A 64 12.76 17.42 2.96
C ASP A 64 13.10 17.99 4.34
N ASP A 65 12.13 18.48 5.11
CA ASP A 65 12.31 18.94 6.49
C ASP A 65 13.53 19.88 6.72
N GLY A 66 13.69 20.89 5.84
CA GLY A 66 14.79 21.85 5.94
C GLY A 66 16.10 21.42 5.24
N GLU A 67 16.19 20.20 4.73
CA GLU A 67 17.21 19.87 3.72
C GLU A 67 16.98 20.67 2.43
N PRO A 68 18.01 20.85 1.59
CA PRO A 68 17.84 21.44 0.27
C PRO A 68 16.74 20.72 -0.52
N SER A 69 15.87 21.49 -1.17
CA SER A 69 14.69 20.99 -1.88
C SER A 69 15.02 19.84 -2.83
N GLY A 70 14.28 18.74 -2.72
CA GLY A 70 14.40 17.55 -3.55
C GLY A 70 15.61 16.67 -3.25
N THR A 71 16.36 16.92 -2.16
CA THR A 71 17.56 16.13 -1.83
C THR A 71 17.33 15.02 -0.80
N ALA A 72 16.15 14.95 -0.17
CA ALA A 72 15.83 13.95 0.83
C ALA A 72 14.50 13.23 0.56
N GLY A 73 13.38 13.93 0.70
CA GLY A 73 12.03 13.37 0.57
C GLY A 73 11.78 12.74 -0.79
N ARG A 74 12.18 13.41 -1.87
CA ARG A 74 11.95 12.90 -3.23
C ARG A 74 12.77 11.63 -3.54
N PRO A 75 14.09 11.58 -3.26
CA PRO A 75 14.87 10.35 -3.39
C PRO A 75 14.27 9.16 -2.63
N MET A 76 13.82 9.36 -1.38
CA MET A 76 13.18 8.30 -0.60
C MET A 76 11.88 7.81 -1.26
N LEU A 77 11.04 8.74 -1.73
CA LEU A 77 9.79 8.40 -2.41
C LEU A 77 10.04 7.58 -3.69
N ASP A 78 11.07 7.95 -4.44
CA ASP A 78 11.42 7.24 -5.67
C ASP A 78 11.92 5.81 -5.37
N VAL A 79 12.60 5.57 -4.23
CA VAL A 79 12.92 4.20 -3.79
C VAL A 79 11.66 3.38 -3.52
N LEU A 80 10.69 3.93 -2.78
CA LEU A 80 9.43 3.24 -2.48
C LEU A 80 8.68 2.86 -3.76
N ARG A 81 8.62 3.77 -4.73
CA ARG A 81 7.98 3.54 -6.04
C ARG A 81 8.69 2.47 -6.86
N HIS A 82 10.01 2.52 -6.95
CA HIS A 82 10.79 1.50 -7.69
C HIS A 82 10.65 0.10 -7.09
N GLN A 83 10.32 0.01 -5.80
CA GLN A 83 10.11 -1.25 -5.10
C GLN A 83 8.64 -1.74 -5.15
N ASP A 84 7.78 -1.09 -5.94
CA ASP A 84 6.32 -1.36 -6.06
C ASP A 84 5.62 -1.40 -4.70
N LEU A 85 6.03 -0.51 -3.77
CA LEU A 85 5.47 -0.45 -2.42
C LEU A 85 4.26 0.49 -2.31
N GLU A 86 3.28 0.07 -1.52
CA GLU A 86 2.10 0.82 -1.14
C GLU A 86 1.76 0.57 0.34
N GLY A 87 1.05 1.50 0.96
CA GLY A 87 0.72 1.46 2.39
C GLY A 87 1.98 1.55 3.25
N VAL A 88 2.92 2.44 2.90
CA VAL A 88 4.21 2.57 3.61
C VAL A 88 4.61 4.02 3.85
N LEU A 89 5.32 4.24 4.95
CA LEU A 89 6.03 5.46 5.31
C LEU A 89 7.53 5.16 5.39
N ALA A 90 8.35 5.96 4.72
CA ALA A 90 9.78 6.04 4.96
C ALA A 90 10.13 7.30 5.74
N THR A 91 10.93 7.18 6.79
CA THR A 91 11.49 8.28 7.57
C THR A 91 13.00 8.14 7.66
N VAL A 92 13.72 9.25 7.57
CA VAL A 92 15.16 9.27 7.86
C VAL A 92 15.45 10.39 8.85
N VAL A 93 15.94 10.00 10.02
CA VAL A 93 16.45 10.92 11.04
C VAL A 93 17.93 11.17 10.75
N ARG A 94 18.30 12.45 10.59
CA ARG A 94 19.68 12.84 10.32
C ARG A 94 20.29 13.61 11.48
N TYR A 95 21.47 13.18 11.93
CA TYR A 95 22.36 13.98 12.77
C TYR A 95 23.51 14.52 11.92
N PHE A 96 23.74 15.83 11.96
CA PHE A 96 24.80 16.47 11.18
C PHE A 96 26.19 16.21 11.78
N GLY A 97 27.11 15.74 10.95
CA GLY A 97 28.47 15.37 11.36
C GLY A 97 29.53 16.46 11.24
N GLY A 98 29.16 17.71 10.96
CA GLY A 98 30.09 18.82 10.76
C GLY A 98 30.69 18.92 9.34
N ILE A 99 30.46 17.94 8.46
CA ILE A 99 30.97 17.94 7.08
C ILE A 99 29.80 17.98 6.10
N LYS A 100 29.80 18.96 5.18
CA LYS A 100 28.77 19.06 4.13
C LYS A 100 28.91 17.94 3.10
N LEU A 101 27.78 17.31 2.75
CA LEU A 101 27.73 16.25 1.74
C LEU A 101 27.57 16.80 0.31
N GLY A 102 27.01 18.01 0.16
CA GLY A 102 26.55 18.53 -1.13
C GLY A 102 25.25 17.85 -1.60
N ALA A 103 24.55 18.45 -2.56
CA ALA A 103 23.22 17.97 -3.00
C ALA A 103 23.23 16.50 -3.46
N GLY A 104 24.18 16.13 -4.32
CA GLY A 104 24.31 14.74 -4.79
C GLY A 104 24.68 13.75 -3.68
N GLY A 105 25.41 14.19 -2.66
CA GLY A 105 25.73 13.36 -1.49
C GLY A 105 24.52 13.12 -0.59
N LEU A 106 23.66 14.13 -0.43
CA LEU A 106 22.40 14.00 0.33
C LEU A 106 21.44 13.05 -0.39
N VAL A 107 21.23 13.25 -1.69
CA VAL A 107 20.39 12.38 -2.52
C VAL A 107 20.80 10.91 -2.34
N ARG A 108 22.09 10.61 -2.45
CA ARG A 108 22.60 9.24 -2.24
C ARG A 108 22.37 8.75 -0.82
N ALA A 109 22.68 9.56 0.19
CA ALA A 109 22.52 9.17 1.59
C ALA A 109 21.07 8.81 1.96
N TYR A 110 20.09 9.61 1.53
CA TYR A 110 18.67 9.34 1.79
C TYR A 110 18.15 8.14 1.00
N THR A 111 18.55 7.99 -0.27
CA THR A 111 18.27 6.80 -1.08
C THR A 111 18.81 5.54 -0.41
N ASP A 112 20.07 5.56 -0.02
CA ASP A 112 20.76 4.40 0.56
C ASP A 112 20.15 4.03 1.93
N ALA A 113 19.79 5.01 2.76
CA ALA A 113 19.16 4.75 4.06
C ALA A 113 17.86 3.95 3.89
N VAL A 114 16.98 4.37 2.97
CA VAL A 114 15.72 3.67 2.71
C VAL A 114 15.97 2.33 2.03
N ALA A 115 16.85 2.27 1.02
CA ALA A 115 17.16 1.03 0.32
C ALA A 115 17.74 -0.05 1.25
N GLN A 116 18.65 0.33 2.16
CA GLN A 116 19.25 -0.58 3.13
C GLN A 116 18.23 -1.10 4.15
N ALA A 117 17.28 -0.25 4.57
CA ALA A 117 16.19 -0.71 5.44
C ALA A 117 15.32 -1.76 4.73
N LEU A 118 15.04 -1.56 3.44
CA LEU A 118 14.24 -2.47 2.63
C LEU A 118 14.93 -3.80 2.32
N LEU A 119 16.26 -3.89 2.37
CA LEU A 119 16.98 -5.17 2.23
C LEU A 119 16.71 -6.11 3.41
N GLN A 120 16.36 -5.57 4.58
CA GLN A 120 16.02 -6.32 5.78
C GLN A 120 14.51 -6.50 5.95
N ALA A 121 13.72 -5.87 5.09
CA ALA A 121 12.28 -5.84 5.23
C ALA A 121 11.64 -7.10 4.63
N GLU A 122 10.68 -7.65 5.37
CA GLU A 122 9.81 -8.66 4.81
C GLU A 122 8.62 -8.02 4.09
N LYS A 123 8.56 -8.23 2.78
CA LYS A 123 7.51 -7.71 1.92
C LYS A 123 6.39 -8.72 1.76
N VAL A 124 5.15 -8.24 1.81
CA VAL A 124 3.95 -9.03 1.58
C VAL A 124 3.13 -8.42 0.46
N THR A 125 2.53 -9.25 -0.36
CA THR A 125 1.69 -8.80 -1.49
C THR A 125 0.38 -8.22 -0.98
N ILE A 126 -0.01 -7.06 -1.51
CA ILE A 126 -1.34 -6.49 -1.29
C ILE A 126 -2.29 -7.13 -2.29
N GLN A 127 -3.27 -7.87 -1.77
CA GLN A 127 -4.36 -8.42 -2.56
C GLN A 127 -5.59 -7.55 -2.37
N ARG A 128 -5.91 -6.74 -3.38
CA ARG A 128 -7.12 -5.92 -3.37
C ARG A 128 -8.33 -6.81 -3.63
N MET A 129 -9.33 -6.71 -2.78
CA MET A 129 -10.60 -7.43 -2.93
C MET A 129 -11.61 -6.53 -3.61
N GLN A 130 -12.44 -7.11 -4.46
CA GLN A 130 -13.56 -6.47 -5.12
C GLN A 130 -14.85 -7.18 -4.71
N ILE A 131 -15.86 -6.39 -4.33
CA ILE A 131 -17.21 -6.90 -4.11
C ILE A 131 -17.94 -6.91 -5.46
N LEU A 132 -18.55 -8.05 -5.77
CA LEU A 132 -19.46 -8.22 -6.89
C LEU A 132 -20.86 -8.55 -6.38
N GLN A 133 -21.86 -8.00 -7.04
CA GLN A 133 -23.26 -8.29 -6.78
C GLN A 133 -23.97 -8.69 -8.06
N CYS A 134 -24.69 -9.81 -8.01
CA CYS A 134 -25.46 -10.28 -9.14
C CYS A 134 -26.77 -10.93 -8.70
N THR A 135 -27.69 -11.02 -9.65
CA THR A 135 -28.97 -11.71 -9.54
C THR A 135 -29.01 -12.85 -10.52
N ALA A 136 -29.67 -13.94 -10.14
CA ALA A 136 -29.90 -15.06 -11.04
C ALA A 136 -31.20 -15.81 -10.70
N PRO A 137 -31.82 -16.46 -11.69
CA PRO A 137 -32.89 -17.43 -11.44
C PRO A 137 -32.42 -18.58 -10.54
N TYR A 138 -33.32 -19.12 -9.72
CA TYR A 138 -33.07 -20.25 -8.81
C TYR A 138 -32.31 -21.44 -9.45
N PRO A 139 -32.60 -21.88 -10.70
CA PRO A 139 -31.86 -22.97 -11.32
C PRO A 139 -30.34 -22.73 -11.49
N LEU A 140 -29.90 -21.47 -11.47
CA LEU A 140 -28.48 -21.11 -11.59
C LEU A 140 -27.78 -20.95 -10.23
N GLU A 141 -28.49 -21.03 -9.10
CA GLU A 141 -27.88 -20.87 -7.78
C GLU A 141 -26.75 -21.88 -7.54
N GLY A 142 -26.98 -23.15 -7.84
CA GLY A 142 -25.97 -24.20 -7.68
C GLY A 142 -24.77 -24.06 -8.64
N LEU A 143 -24.95 -23.39 -9.77
CA LEU A 143 -23.84 -23.05 -10.67
C LEU A 143 -22.98 -21.95 -10.05
N ILE A 144 -23.61 -20.86 -9.60
CA ILE A 144 -22.91 -19.70 -9.00
C ILE A 144 -22.10 -20.14 -7.78
N ARG A 145 -22.71 -20.86 -6.84
CA ARG A 145 -22.01 -21.35 -5.64
C ARG A 145 -20.76 -22.16 -5.98
N ARG A 146 -20.89 -23.11 -6.91
CA ARG A 146 -19.76 -23.94 -7.36
C ARG A 146 -18.65 -23.13 -8.03
N MET A 147 -19.02 -22.12 -8.82
CA MET A 147 -18.03 -21.26 -9.48
C MET A 147 -17.30 -20.38 -8.46
N VAL A 148 -17.99 -19.88 -7.43
CA VAL A 148 -17.37 -19.15 -6.31
C VAL A 148 -16.43 -20.07 -5.55
N ASP A 149 -16.88 -21.27 -5.16
CA ASP A 149 -16.06 -22.25 -4.42
C ASP A 149 -14.81 -22.70 -5.19
N ALA A 150 -14.87 -22.70 -6.53
CA ALA A 150 -13.75 -23.05 -7.39
C ALA A 150 -12.80 -21.88 -7.68
N ALA A 151 -13.18 -20.65 -7.37
CA ALA A 151 -12.38 -19.46 -7.65
C ALA A 151 -11.47 -19.13 -6.46
N ASP A 152 -10.17 -19.01 -6.73
CA ASP A 152 -9.19 -18.72 -5.69
C ASP A 152 -9.40 -17.33 -5.06
N GLY A 153 -9.43 -17.31 -3.72
CA GLY A 153 -9.72 -16.12 -2.92
C GLY A 153 -11.14 -15.58 -3.03
N ALA A 154 -12.07 -16.26 -3.70
CA ALA A 154 -13.47 -15.85 -3.76
C ALA A 154 -14.24 -16.33 -2.52
N GLU A 155 -15.14 -15.49 -2.02
CA GLU A 155 -15.97 -15.79 -0.87
C GLU A 155 -17.38 -15.26 -1.10
N LEU A 156 -18.38 -16.10 -0.83
CA LEU A 156 -19.78 -15.71 -0.86
C LEU A 156 -20.15 -15.02 0.46
N LEU A 157 -20.44 -13.72 0.40
CA LEU A 157 -20.74 -12.88 1.56
C LEU A 157 -22.21 -12.96 1.98
N GLN A 158 -23.12 -12.97 1.01
CA GLN A 158 -24.56 -12.95 1.27
C GLN A 158 -25.32 -13.60 0.10
N VAL A 159 -26.42 -14.27 0.44
CA VAL A 159 -27.40 -14.78 -0.51
C VAL A 159 -28.80 -14.46 -0.01
N ASP A 160 -29.58 -13.76 -0.83
CA ASP A 160 -30.96 -13.40 -0.52
C ASP A 160 -31.92 -14.03 -1.52
N HIS A 161 -32.97 -14.69 -1.01
CA HIS A 161 -33.99 -15.35 -1.81
C HIS A 161 -35.23 -14.48 -1.91
N GLY A 162 -35.46 -13.91 -3.10
CA GLY A 162 -36.65 -13.13 -3.44
C GLY A 162 -37.37 -13.70 -4.67
N SER A 163 -37.85 -12.81 -5.54
CA SER A 163 -38.35 -13.20 -6.87
C SER A 163 -37.26 -13.83 -7.75
N VAL A 164 -36.00 -13.40 -7.53
CA VAL A 164 -34.77 -14.01 -8.03
C VAL A 164 -33.80 -14.17 -6.85
N VAL A 165 -32.74 -14.95 -7.02
CA VAL A 165 -31.69 -15.11 -6.01
C VAL A 165 -30.66 -14.00 -6.22
N THR A 166 -30.32 -13.27 -5.16
CA THR A 166 -29.30 -12.22 -5.16
C THR A 166 -28.06 -12.72 -4.43
N PHE A 167 -26.89 -12.53 -5.02
CA PHE A 167 -25.60 -12.93 -4.48
C PHE A 167 -24.73 -11.70 -4.27
N LYS A 168 -24.11 -11.62 -3.10
CA LYS A 168 -22.98 -10.73 -2.83
C LYS A 168 -21.76 -11.61 -2.59
N LEU A 169 -20.71 -11.41 -3.35
CA LEU A 169 -19.43 -12.10 -3.16
C LEU A 169 -18.29 -11.08 -3.14
N GLN A 170 -17.19 -11.45 -2.50
CA GLN A 170 -15.92 -10.78 -2.66
C GLN A 170 -14.92 -11.71 -3.31
N MET A 171 -14.00 -11.16 -4.08
CA MET A 171 -12.89 -11.93 -4.65
C MET A 171 -11.71 -11.01 -5.01
N PRO A 172 -10.54 -11.56 -5.35
CA PRO A 172 -9.41 -10.74 -5.75
C PRO A 172 -9.77 -9.91 -6.99
N GLN A 173 -9.51 -8.59 -6.93
CA GLN A 173 -9.80 -7.67 -8.03
C GLN A 173 -9.13 -8.11 -9.34
N SER A 174 -7.96 -8.75 -9.26
CA SER A 174 -7.22 -9.29 -10.40
C SER A 174 -7.94 -10.41 -11.15
N THR A 175 -8.90 -11.11 -10.52
CA THR A 175 -9.65 -12.22 -11.13
C THR A 175 -11.13 -11.91 -11.35
N ALA A 176 -11.61 -10.75 -10.88
CA ALA A 176 -13.02 -10.36 -10.94
C ALA A 176 -13.57 -10.30 -12.38
N ASP A 177 -12.89 -9.62 -13.32
CA ASP A 177 -13.37 -9.48 -14.70
C ASP A 177 -13.46 -10.82 -15.44
N ALA A 178 -12.48 -11.70 -15.20
CA ALA A 178 -12.46 -13.05 -15.76
C ALA A 178 -13.61 -13.89 -15.19
N PHE A 179 -13.87 -13.78 -13.87
CA PHE A 179 -14.98 -14.46 -13.22
C PHE A 179 -16.35 -13.98 -13.74
N VAL A 180 -16.53 -12.66 -13.87
CA VAL A 180 -17.75 -12.06 -14.45
C VAL A 180 -18.00 -12.62 -15.85
N SER A 181 -16.96 -12.68 -16.69
CA SER A 181 -17.05 -13.19 -18.06
C SER A 181 -17.44 -14.67 -18.09
N ALA A 182 -16.75 -15.51 -17.31
CA ALA A 182 -17.03 -16.94 -17.22
C ALA A 182 -18.43 -17.23 -16.66
N LEU A 183 -18.87 -16.45 -15.67
CA LEU A 183 -20.19 -16.61 -15.07
C LEU A 183 -21.31 -16.19 -16.04
N ASN A 184 -21.10 -15.15 -16.84
CA ASN A 184 -22.04 -14.75 -17.88
C ASN A 184 -22.20 -15.82 -18.97
N GLU A 185 -21.10 -16.41 -19.41
CA GLU A 185 -21.09 -17.51 -20.39
C GLU A 185 -21.84 -18.73 -19.84
N SER A 186 -21.48 -19.17 -18.64
CA SER A 186 -22.10 -20.34 -17.98
C SER A 186 -23.57 -20.09 -17.61
N GLY A 187 -23.91 -18.86 -17.26
CA GLY A 187 -25.27 -18.41 -16.96
C GLY A 187 -26.13 -18.17 -18.20
N GLN A 188 -25.57 -18.28 -19.40
CA GLN A 188 -26.25 -18.07 -20.68
C GLN A 188 -26.95 -16.70 -20.75
N GLY A 189 -26.29 -15.66 -20.23
CA GLY A 189 -26.81 -14.28 -20.22
C GLY A 189 -27.94 -14.02 -19.22
N ARG A 190 -28.26 -14.95 -18.31
CA ARG A 190 -29.30 -14.78 -17.27
C ARG A 190 -28.77 -14.27 -15.93
N ILE A 191 -27.55 -13.75 -15.93
CA ILE A 191 -26.92 -13.14 -14.76
C ILE A 191 -27.13 -11.63 -14.85
N GLY A 192 -27.87 -11.07 -13.90
CA GLY A 192 -28.09 -9.63 -13.81
C GLY A 192 -27.10 -9.00 -12.84
N TRP A 193 -26.09 -8.27 -13.33
CA TRP A 193 -25.13 -7.57 -12.49
C TRP A 193 -25.73 -6.31 -11.90
N ILE A 194 -25.57 -6.15 -10.58
CA ILE A 194 -25.94 -4.95 -9.86
C ILE A 194 -24.68 -4.09 -9.75
N LYS A 195 -24.75 -2.84 -10.20
CA LYS A 195 -23.67 -1.90 -9.90
C LYS A 195 -23.63 -1.76 -8.39
N PRO A 196 -22.47 -1.87 -7.73
CA PRO A 196 -22.40 -1.53 -6.32
C PRO A 196 -22.99 -0.14 -6.18
N ASP A 197 -23.96 0.03 -5.27
CA ASP A 197 -24.36 1.36 -4.86
C ASP A 197 -23.07 2.12 -4.58
N ALA A 198 -22.95 3.33 -5.13
CA ALA A 198 -21.92 4.25 -4.68
C ALA A 198 -22.14 4.41 -3.19
N LEU A 199 -21.41 3.63 -2.39
CA LEU A 199 -21.51 3.67 -0.95
C LEU A 199 -21.30 5.12 -0.55
N GLU A 200 -22.33 5.68 0.07
CA GLU A 200 -22.28 6.93 0.80
C GLU A 200 -21.03 6.94 1.69
N ASP A 201 -20.39 8.11 1.73
CA ASP A 201 -19.06 8.42 2.28
C ASP A 201 -18.73 7.82 3.68
#